data_AF-A0A3N5CAR3-F1
#
_entry.id   AF-A0A3N5CAR3-F1
#
_cell.length_a   1.000
_cell.length_b   1.000
_cell.length_c   1.000
_cell.angle_alpha   90.00
_cell.angle_beta   90.00
_cell.angle_gamma   90.00
#
_symmetry.space_group_name_H-M   'P 1'
#
loop_
_entity.id
_entity.type
_entity.pdbx_description
1 polymer ?
#
loop_
_entity_poly.entity_id
_entity_poly.type
_entity_poly.pdbx_seq_one_letter_code
_entity_poly.pdbx_strand_id
1 'polypeptide(L)'
;MLNKQVELIRDQFMKQYKHSYVPEQLYEQVLTYSQIDFFKKLFSKFNSKTHDVLFESLLHMQASLDIHDQVDLTFKEDSKGRNFSNQLQVLVGDYHSSYFYNLLSQHNLLDELYHFIQAIKKINECKMSVLHNDKALSLEELIKQVEYIHTGLFDATNDICKVDHYEEQLKPRLIKQLVYSKDNFWLSILKEQFSQEFKRVFDARINYWELYHFIN
;
A
#
# COMPACT_ATOMS: atom_id res chain seq x y z
N MET A 1 8.47 15.93 13.37
CA MET A 1 7.19 16.66 13.49
C MET A 1 6.29 16.15 12.39
N LEU A 2 5.12 15.63 12.75
CA LEU A 2 4.10 15.24 11.79
C LEU A 2 3.70 16.48 10.97
N ASN A 3 3.64 16.34 9.64
CA ASN A 3 3.42 17.47 8.74
C ASN A 3 1.93 17.86 8.83
N LYS A 4 1.61 19.02 9.41
CA LYS A 4 0.21 19.51 9.58
C LYS A 4 -0.63 19.45 8.30
N GLN A 5 0.00 19.57 7.13
CA GLN A 5 -0.72 19.44 5.85
C GLN A 5 -1.13 18.00 5.53
N VAL A 6 -0.32 17.02 5.92
CA VAL A 6 -0.61 15.59 5.72
C VAL A 6 -1.76 15.15 6.60
N GLU A 7 -1.79 15.64 7.86
CA GLU A 7 -2.93 15.48 8.76
C GLU A 7 -4.21 16.07 8.13
N LEU A 8 -4.15 17.31 7.64
CA LEU A 8 -5.30 17.96 7.02
C LEU A 8 -5.85 17.18 5.81
N ILE A 9 -4.98 16.68 4.92
CA ILE A 9 -5.40 15.88 3.75
C ILE A 9 -6.11 14.62 4.23
N ARG A 10 -5.56 13.93 5.23
CA ARG A 10 -6.18 12.73 5.79
C ARG A 10 -7.55 13.04 6.38
N ASP A 11 -7.64 14.09 7.19
CA ASP A 11 -8.88 14.47 7.87
C ASP A 11 -9.96 14.87 6.86
N GLN A 12 -9.60 15.61 5.81
CA GLN A 12 -10.50 15.96 4.72
C GLN A 12 -10.98 14.71 3.96
N PHE A 13 -10.05 13.81 3.61
CA PHE A 13 -10.37 12.56 2.93
C PHE A 13 -11.33 11.71 3.77
N MET A 14 -11.03 11.53 5.06
CA MET A 14 -11.87 10.73 5.96
C MET A 14 -13.23 11.39 6.21
N LYS A 15 -13.28 12.72 6.37
CA LYS A 15 -14.54 13.45 6.53
C LYS A 15 -15.45 13.32 5.30
N GLN A 16 -14.86 13.30 4.11
CA GLN A 16 -15.60 13.25 2.85
C GLN A 16 -16.06 11.84 2.49
N TYR A 17 -15.21 10.83 2.70
CA TYR A 17 -15.41 9.50 2.13
C TYR A 17 -15.73 8.39 3.13
N LYS A 18 -15.57 8.62 4.44
CA LYS A 18 -15.97 7.65 5.46
C LYS A 18 -17.49 7.49 5.46
N HIS A 19 -17.95 6.28 5.17
CA HIS A 19 -19.37 5.95 5.21
C HIS A 19 -19.91 5.90 6.66
N SER A 20 -21.13 6.38 6.89
CA SER A 20 -21.71 6.52 8.23
C SER A 20 -21.88 5.21 9.02
N TYR A 21 -21.99 4.09 8.30
CA TYR A 21 -22.09 2.75 8.90
C TYR A 21 -20.74 2.06 9.11
N VAL A 22 -19.62 2.73 8.80
CA VAL A 22 -18.29 2.16 8.96
C VAL A 22 -17.66 2.69 10.25
N PRO A 23 -17.31 1.80 11.20
CA PRO A 23 -16.65 2.20 12.44
C PRO A 23 -15.35 2.96 12.18
N GLU A 24 -15.03 3.92 13.04
CA GLU A 24 -13.79 4.71 12.92
C GLU A 24 -12.53 3.85 12.99
N GLN A 25 -12.59 2.80 13.80
CA GLN A 25 -11.52 1.84 14.03
C GLN A 25 -11.06 1.17 12.73
N LEU A 26 -11.97 0.96 11.77
CA LEU A 26 -11.60 0.37 10.47
C LEU A 26 -10.61 1.26 9.70
N TYR A 27 -10.70 2.58 9.87
CA TYR A 27 -9.84 3.52 9.17
C TYR A 27 -8.56 3.87 9.92
N GLU A 28 -8.39 3.51 11.20
CA GLU A 28 -7.24 3.92 12.02
C GLU A 28 -5.89 3.56 11.38
N GLN A 29 -5.79 2.39 10.75
CA GLN A 29 -4.57 1.90 10.09
C GLN A 29 -4.58 2.03 8.55
N VAL A 30 -5.63 2.63 7.99
CA VAL A 30 -5.83 2.84 6.55
C VAL A 30 -5.27 4.19 6.16
N LEU A 31 -4.56 4.30 5.04
CA LEU A 31 -4.05 5.55 4.48
C LEU A 31 -3.23 6.38 5.48
N THR A 32 -2.16 5.78 5.99
CA THR A 32 -1.26 6.38 6.99
C THR A 32 -0.66 7.70 6.50
N TYR A 33 -0.27 8.55 7.47
CA TYR A 33 0.42 9.81 7.16
C TYR A 33 1.69 9.62 6.32
N SER A 34 2.42 8.52 6.55
CA SER A 34 3.59 8.18 5.75
C SER A 34 3.24 7.98 4.27
N GLN A 35 2.18 7.21 3.97
CA GLN A 35 1.73 6.97 2.59
C GLN A 35 1.32 8.28 1.91
N ILE A 36 0.52 9.12 2.59
CA ILE A 36 0.12 10.43 2.06
C ILE A 36 1.35 11.32 1.79
N ASP A 37 2.30 11.37 2.71
CA ASP A 37 3.53 12.16 2.55
C ASP A 37 4.36 11.68 1.34
N PHE A 38 4.46 10.37 1.11
CA PHE A 38 5.12 9.83 -0.08
C PHE A 38 4.39 10.17 -1.38
N PHE A 39 3.05 10.05 -1.41
CA PHE A 39 2.29 10.51 -2.58
C PHE A 39 2.50 12.01 -2.82
N LYS A 40 2.46 12.85 -1.78
CA LYS A 40 2.73 14.29 -1.94
C LYS A 40 4.12 14.57 -2.53
N LYS A 41 5.14 13.82 -2.10
CA LYS A 41 6.49 13.95 -2.65
C LYS A 41 6.53 13.57 -4.14
N LEU A 42 5.84 12.48 -4.51
CA LEU A 42 5.73 12.07 -5.92
C LEU A 42 5.06 13.14 -6.79
N PHE A 43 3.99 13.73 -6.27
CA PHE A 43 3.21 14.74 -6.99
C PHE A 43 3.80 16.16 -6.91
N SER A 44 4.83 16.40 -6.10
CA SER A 44 5.34 17.75 -5.79
C SER A 44 5.77 18.58 -7.01
N LYS A 45 6.29 17.93 -8.05
CA LYS A 45 6.67 18.57 -9.33
C LYS A 45 5.73 18.21 -10.48
N PHE A 46 4.68 17.42 -10.22
CA PHE A 46 3.76 16.95 -11.25
C PHE A 46 2.74 18.04 -11.58
N ASN A 47 3.08 18.90 -12.55
CA ASN A 47 2.22 20.00 -12.97
C ASN A 47 1.31 19.58 -14.13
N SER A 48 0.23 18.88 -13.81
CA SER A 48 -0.82 18.50 -14.77
C SER A 48 -2.18 18.98 -14.29
N LYS A 49 -3.09 19.28 -15.23
CA LYS A 49 -4.51 19.53 -14.93
C LYS A 49 -5.20 18.32 -14.28
N THR A 50 -4.60 17.15 -14.40
CA THR A 50 -5.08 15.87 -13.85
C THR A 50 -4.51 15.58 -12.47
N HIS A 51 -3.63 16.44 -11.94
CA HIS A 51 -2.93 16.26 -10.66
C HIS A 51 -3.90 15.88 -9.52
N ASP A 52 -4.89 16.71 -9.25
CA ASP A 52 -5.77 16.53 -8.10
C ASP A 52 -6.61 15.24 -8.23
N VAL A 53 -7.12 14.99 -9.43
CA VAL A 53 -7.91 13.78 -9.73
C VAL A 53 -7.06 12.52 -9.55
N LEU A 54 -5.83 12.50 -10.09
CA LEU A 54 -4.92 11.37 -9.94
C LEU A 54 -4.51 11.15 -8.47
N PHE A 55 -4.16 12.24 -7.78
CA PHE A 55 -3.78 12.19 -6.37
C PHE A 55 -4.91 11.61 -5.52
N GLU A 56 -6.12 12.15 -5.65
CA GLU A 56 -7.30 11.67 -4.92
C GLU A 56 -7.66 10.22 -5.26
N SER A 57 -7.63 9.86 -6.54
CA SER A 57 -7.85 8.47 -6.99
C SER A 57 -6.87 7.50 -6.32
N LEU A 58 -5.59 7.88 -6.23
CA LEU A 58 -4.56 7.06 -5.60
C LEU A 58 -4.73 6.94 -4.09
N LEU A 59 -5.22 7.98 -3.41
CA LEU A 59 -5.58 7.86 -1.99
C LEU A 59 -6.71 6.85 -1.78
N HIS A 60 -7.72 6.85 -2.67
CA HIS A 60 -8.77 5.83 -2.67
C HIS A 60 -8.21 4.43 -2.90
N MET A 61 -7.36 4.24 -3.91
CA MET A 61 -6.78 2.92 -4.17
C MET A 61 -5.89 2.44 -3.03
N GLN A 62 -5.06 3.33 -2.45
CA GLN A 62 -4.25 2.97 -1.29
C GLN A 62 -5.11 2.59 -0.09
N ALA A 63 -6.20 3.33 0.16
CA ALA A 63 -7.14 3.00 1.22
C ALA A 63 -7.75 1.60 0.99
N SER A 64 -8.20 1.31 -0.23
CA SER A 64 -8.73 -0.01 -0.60
C SER A 64 -7.72 -1.14 -0.33
N LEU A 65 -6.47 -0.96 -0.77
CA LEU A 65 -5.39 -1.94 -0.54
C LEU A 65 -5.12 -2.17 0.95
N ASP A 66 -5.08 -1.11 1.76
CA ASP A 66 -4.87 -1.20 3.20
C ASP A 66 -6.05 -1.90 3.91
N ILE A 67 -7.28 -1.65 3.47
CA ILE A 67 -8.48 -2.27 4.02
C ILE A 67 -8.51 -3.78 3.71
N HIS A 68 -8.18 -4.16 2.47
CA HIS A 68 -8.11 -5.58 2.09
C HIS A 68 -7.01 -6.34 2.84
N ASP A 69 -5.91 -5.67 3.21
CA ASP A 69 -4.84 -6.28 4.02
C ASP A 69 -5.27 -6.55 5.47
N GLN A 70 -6.30 -5.86 5.96
CA GLN A 70 -6.85 -6.06 7.31
C GLN A 70 -7.93 -7.14 7.38
N VAL A 71 -8.36 -7.69 6.24
CA VAL A 71 -9.33 -8.79 6.22
C VAL A 71 -8.65 -10.01 6.81
N ASP A 72 -9.19 -10.52 7.92
CA ASP A 72 -8.67 -11.73 8.56
C ASP A 72 -8.69 -12.90 7.56
N LEU A 73 -7.51 -13.32 7.09
CA LEU A 73 -7.34 -14.43 6.15
C LEU A 73 -7.40 -15.80 6.85
N THR A 74 -7.48 -15.82 8.19
CA THR A 74 -7.63 -17.05 8.96
C THR A 74 -9.09 -17.51 8.92
N PHE A 75 -9.40 -18.49 8.07
CA PHE A 75 -10.67 -19.23 8.05
C PHE A 75 -10.85 -20.15 9.28
N LYS A 76 -10.47 -19.70 10.48
CA LYS A 76 -10.84 -20.42 11.70
C LYS A 76 -12.31 -20.09 11.97
N GLU A 77 -13.16 -21.11 11.80
CA GLU A 77 -14.58 -21.06 12.15
C GLU A 77 -14.77 -20.49 13.57
N ASP A 78 -15.94 -19.89 13.77
CA ASP A 78 -16.49 -19.47 15.05
C ASP A 78 -16.20 -18.05 15.54
N SER A 79 -16.80 -17.07 14.85
CA SER A 79 -17.77 -16.17 15.51
C SER A 79 -18.55 -15.35 14.48
N LYS A 80 -19.88 -15.25 14.64
CA LYS A 80 -20.75 -14.46 13.75
C LYS A 80 -20.30 -12.99 13.59
N GLY A 81 -19.67 -12.42 14.62
CA GLY A 81 -19.13 -11.05 14.60
C GLY A 81 -17.88 -10.87 13.72
N ARG A 82 -16.98 -11.87 13.67
CA ARG A 82 -15.77 -11.82 12.84
C ARG A 82 -16.13 -11.87 11.34
N ASN A 83 -17.11 -12.70 10.98
CA ASN A 83 -17.61 -12.76 9.60
C ASN A 83 -18.25 -11.44 9.14
N PHE A 84 -19.00 -10.76 10.01
CA PHE A 84 -19.58 -9.45 9.69
C PHE A 84 -18.51 -8.36 9.50
N SER A 85 -17.52 -8.31 10.39
CA SER A 85 -16.40 -7.35 10.27
C SER A 85 -15.62 -7.54 8.98
N ASN A 86 -15.29 -8.79 8.62
CA ASN A 86 -14.57 -9.10 7.39
C ASN A 86 -15.40 -8.74 6.14
N GLN A 87 -16.70 -9.05 6.14
CA GLN A 87 -17.60 -8.67 5.03
C GLN A 87 -17.68 -7.15 4.89
N LEU A 88 -17.76 -6.41 6.00
CA LEU A 88 -17.76 -4.95 5.98
C LEU A 88 -16.42 -4.41 5.44
N GLN A 89 -15.28 -4.95 5.86
CA GLN A 89 -13.97 -4.58 5.30
C GLN A 89 -13.90 -4.84 3.81
N VAL A 90 -14.34 -6.01 3.32
CA VAL A 90 -14.39 -6.31 1.88
C VAL A 90 -15.23 -5.26 1.14
N LEU A 91 -16.44 -4.97 1.62
CA LEU A 91 -17.32 -3.98 1.00
C LEU A 91 -16.73 -2.56 1.01
N VAL A 92 -16.02 -2.18 2.08
CA VAL A 92 -15.39 -0.86 2.19
C VAL A 92 -14.15 -0.78 1.30
N GLY A 93 -13.40 -1.88 1.16
CA GLY A 93 -12.32 -2.00 0.18
C GLY A 93 -12.84 -1.85 -1.25
N ASP A 94 -13.94 -2.54 -1.59
CA ASP A 94 -14.61 -2.45 -2.89
C ASP A 94 -15.19 -1.04 -3.15
N TYR A 95 -15.72 -0.39 -2.11
CA TYR A 95 -16.19 1.00 -2.18
C TYR A 95 -15.07 1.95 -2.57
N HIS A 96 -13.91 1.88 -1.89
CA HIS A 96 -12.78 2.75 -2.21
C HIS A 96 -12.16 2.44 -3.57
N SER A 97 -12.01 1.17 -3.96
CA SER A 97 -11.52 0.84 -5.31
C SER A 97 -12.49 1.31 -6.39
N SER A 98 -13.81 1.22 -6.17
CA SER A 98 -14.83 1.75 -7.08
C SER A 98 -14.70 3.27 -7.29
N TYR A 99 -14.38 4.04 -6.24
CA TYR A 99 -14.10 5.47 -6.38
C TYR A 99 -12.88 5.75 -7.26
N PHE A 100 -11.81 4.98 -7.10
CA PHE A 100 -10.64 5.08 -7.97
C PHE A 100 -11.01 4.85 -9.45
N TYR A 101 -11.76 3.78 -9.75
CA TYR A 101 -12.23 3.50 -11.12
C TYR A 101 -13.13 4.62 -11.64
N ASN A 102 -14.04 5.11 -10.79
CA ASN A 102 -15.00 6.14 -11.14
C ASN A 102 -14.33 7.49 -11.44
N LEU A 103 -13.42 7.95 -10.58
CA LEU A 103 -12.72 9.23 -10.75
C LEU A 103 -11.91 9.26 -12.04
N LEU A 104 -11.13 8.22 -12.33
CA LEU A 104 -10.32 8.17 -13.54
C LEU A 104 -11.18 8.06 -14.81
N SER A 105 -12.21 7.23 -14.80
CA SER A 105 -13.11 7.08 -15.96
C SER A 105 -13.91 8.34 -16.26
N GLN A 106 -14.45 9.02 -15.25
CA GLN A 106 -15.20 10.27 -15.43
C GLN A 106 -14.36 11.42 -15.99
N HIS A 107 -13.05 11.40 -15.75
CA HIS A 107 -12.12 12.41 -16.26
C HIS A 107 -11.39 11.99 -17.54
N ASN A 108 -11.80 10.88 -18.18
CA ASN A 108 -11.20 10.32 -19.39
C ASN A 108 -9.71 9.95 -19.23
N LEU A 109 -9.29 9.56 -18.03
CA LEU A 109 -7.92 9.14 -17.69
C LEU A 109 -7.77 7.62 -17.84
N LEU A 110 -8.14 7.11 -19.01
CA LEU A 110 -8.16 5.67 -19.26
C LEU A 110 -6.76 5.07 -19.34
N ASP A 111 -5.79 5.81 -19.88
CA ASP A 111 -4.40 5.35 -19.99
C ASP A 111 -3.78 5.18 -18.60
N GLU A 112 -3.96 6.16 -17.71
CA GLU A 112 -3.52 6.07 -16.32
C GLU A 112 -4.27 4.96 -15.58
N LEU A 113 -5.57 4.81 -15.83
CA LEU A 113 -6.34 3.72 -15.25
C LEU A 113 -5.77 2.35 -15.64
N TYR A 114 -5.53 2.10 -16.93
CA TYR A 114 -4.94 0.84 -17.40
C TYR A 114 -3.54 0.60 -16.82
N HIS A 115 -2.72 1.65 -16.73
CA HIS A 115 -1.40 1.60 -16.12
C HIS A 115 -1.47 1.13 -14.66
N PHE A 116 -2.32 1.77 -13.86
CA PHE A 116 -2.47 1.41 -12.44
C PHE A 116 -3.09 0.03 -12.23
N ILE A 117 -4.05 -0.40 -13.07
CA ILE A 117 -4.65 -1.74 -12.98
C ILE A 117 -3.58 -2.83 -13.07
N GLN A 118 -2.56 -2.67 -13.94
CA GLN A 118 -1.48 -3.65 -14.04
C GLN A 118 -0.67 -3.73 -12.73
N ALA A 119 -0.35 -2.57 -12.14
CA ALA A 119 0.36 -2.52 -10.87
C ALA A 119 -0.45 -3.12 -9.72
N ILE A 120 -1.75 -2.80 -9.63
CA ILE A 120 -2.68 -3.33 -8.63
C ILE A 120 -2.83 -4.85 -8.77
N LYS A 121 -2.99 -5.35 -10.00
CA LYS A 121 -3.01 -6.78 -10.28
C LYS A 121 -1.73 -7.44 -9.76
N LYS A 122 -0.57 -6.87 -10.07
CA LYS A 122 0.71 -7.41 -9.61
C LYS A 122 0.83 -7.40 -8.09
N ILE A 123 0.42 -6.32 -7.42
CA ILE A 123 0.38 -6.25 -5.94
C ILE A 123 -0.45 -7.41 -5.38
N ASN A 124 -1.63 -7.66 -5.93
CA ASN A 124 -2.49 -8.76 -5.47
C ASN A 124 -1.86 -10.14 -5.74
N GLU A 125 -1.20 -10.34 -6.88
CA GLU A 125 -0.44 -11.57 -7.15
C GLU A 125 0.69 -11.77 -6.12
N CYS A 126 1.44 -10.71 -5.80
CA CYS A 126 2.49 -10.74 -4.77
C CYS A 126 1.92 -11.14 -3.40
N LYS A 127 0.77 -10.59 -3.00
CA LYS A 127 0.06 -10.98 -1.76
C LYS A 127 -0.26 -12.47 -1.76
N MET A 128 -0.76 -13.01 -2.86
CA MET A 128 -1.07 -14.44 -2.98
C MET A 128 0.18 -15.32 -2.89
N SER A 129 1.29 -14.93 -3.53
CA SER A 129 2.57 -15.66 -3.45
C SER A 129 3.11 -15.71 -2.02
N VAL A 130 3.01 -14.61 -1.26
CA VAL A 130 3.42 -14.56 0.15
C VAL A 130 2.49 -15.40 1.03
N LEU A 131 1.18 -15.23 0.87
CA LEU A 131 0.17 -15.93 1.67
C LEU A 131 0.29 -17.46 1.55
N HIS A 132 0.47 -17.95 0.32
CA HIS A 132 0.49 -19.38 0.04
C HIS A 132 1.89 -20.01 0.05
N ASN A 133 2.92 -19.23 0.38
CA ASN A 133 4.31 -19.65 0.31
C ASN A 133 4.62 -20.30 -1.04
N ASP A 134 4.61 -19.48 -2.10
CA ASP A 134 4.90 -19.94 -3.45
C ASP A 134 6.26 -20.65 -3.49
N LYS A 135 6.23 -21.98 -3.62
CA LYS A 135 7.42 -22.84 -3.56
C LYS A 135 8.38 -22.62 -4.71
N ALA A 136 7.97 -21.87 -5.75
CA ALA A 136 8.86 -21.45 -6.82
C ALA A 136 9.79 -20.30 -6.40
N LEU A 137 9.49 -19.62 -5.29
CA LEU A 137 10.25 -18.47 -4.80
C LEU A 137 11.09 -18.83 -3.58
N SER A 138 12.31 -18.30 -3.54
CA SER A 138 13.14 -18.25 -2.35
C SER A 138 12.59 -17.26 -1.31
N LEU A 139 13.02 -17.40 -0.06
CA LEU A 139 12.65 -16.46 1.01
C LEU A 139 13.05 -15.01 0.69
N GLU A 140 14.20 -14.80 0.04
CA GLU A 140 14.62 -13.46 -0.39
C GLU A 140 13.65 -12.90 -1.43
N GLU A 141 13.22 -13.71 -2.39
CA GLU A 141 12.23 -13.30 -3.40
C GLU A 141 10.87 -13.03 -2.77
N LEU A 142 10.43 -13.81 -1.79
CA LEU A 142 9.21 -13.54 -1.03
C LEU A 142 9.29 -12.22 -0.25
N ILE A 143 10.43 -11.91 0.38
CA ILE A 143 10.62 -10.60 1.03
C ILE A 143 10.56 -9.47 -0.01
N LYS A 144 11.13 -9.65 -1.21
CA LYS A 144 10.99 -8.68 -2.31
C LYS A 144 9.53 -8.52 -2.77
N GLN A 145 8.73 -9.60 -2.76
CA GLN A 145 7.29 -9.49 -2.99
C GLN A 145 6.63 -8.61 -1.92
N VAL A 146 7.01 -8.76 -0.64
CA VAL A 146 6.49 -7.91 0.44
C VAL A 146 6.87 -6.45 0.26
N GLU A 147 8.11 -6.16 -0.14
CA GLU A 147 8.51 -4.80 -0.50
C GLU A 147 7.59 -4.24 -1.60
N TYR A 148 7.38 -5.01 -2.67
CA TYR A 148 6.54 -4.60 -3.79
C TYR A 148 5.05 -4.43 -3.42
N ILE A 149 4.51 -5.24 -2.49
CA ILE A 149 3.13 -5.04 -1.99
C ILE A 149 2.94 -3.62 -1.46
N HIS A 150 3.97 -3.06 -0.81
CA HIS A 150 3.92 -1.71 -0.24
C HIS A 150 4.42 -0.62 -1.18
N THR A 151 5.25 -0.93 -2.18
CA THR A 151 5.81 0.07 -3.12
C THR A 151 5.12 0.12 -4.47
N GLY A 152 4.45 -0.94 -4.91
CA GLY A 152 4.03 -1.09 -6.30
C GLY A 152 3.13 0.04 -6.82
N LEU A 153 2.25 0.58 -5.97
CA LEU A 153 1.40 1.71 -6.35
C LEU A 153 2.21 3.01 -6.49
N PHE A 154 3.23 3.19 -5.65
CA PHE A 154 4.16 4.32 -5.72
C PHE A 154 5.11 4.22 -6.91
N ASP A 155 5.59 3.01 -7.22
CA ASP A 155 6.39 2.73 -8.42
C ASP A 155 5.58 3.09 -9.67
N ALA A 156 4.32 2.62 -9.76
CA ALA A 156 3.42 2.98 -10.86
C ALA A 156 3.10 4.47 -10.92
N THR A 157 2.98 5.14 -9.76
CA THR A 157 2.78 6.59 -9.72
C THR A 157 4.01 7.33 -10.23
N ASN A 158 5.21 6.88 -9.85
CA ASN A 158 6.45 7.44 -10.33
C ASN A 158 6.64 7.26 -11.85
N ASP A 159 6.09 6.19 -12.44
CA ASP A 159 6.10 6.03 -13.90
C ASP A 159 5.38 7.16 -14.63
N ILE A 160 4.43 7.83 -13.99
CA ILE A 160 3.72 8.99 -14.53
C ILE A 160 4.41 10.29 -14.10
N CYS A 161 4.72 10.44 -12.80
CA CYS A 161 5.26 11.68 -12.26
C CYS A 161 6.74 11.92 -12.58
N LYS A 162 7.49 10.85 -12.90
CA LYS A 162 8.92 10.85 -13.24
C LYS A 162 9.77 11.67 -12.27
N VAL A 163 9.71 11.33 -10.98
CA VAL A 163 10.45 12.06 -9.95
C VAL A 163 11.94 11.78 -10.02
N ASP A 164 12.74 12.84 -10.00
CA ASP A 164 14.20 12.77 -9.96
C ASP A 164 14.67 11.92 -8.78
N HIS A 165 15.68 11.06 -9.00
CA HIS A 165 16.29 10.22 -7.97
C HIS A 165 15.31 9.31 -7.21
N TYR A 166 14.18 8.93 -7.82
CA TYR A 166 13.19 8.05 -7.18
C TYR A 166 13.78 6.73 -6.68
N GLU A 167 14.50 5.99 -7.54
CA GLU A 167 15.09 4.69 -7.20
C GLU A 167 16.23 4.80 -6.18
N GLU A 168 16.97 5.91 -6.21
CA GLU A 168 18.18 6.11 -5.41
C GLU A 168 17.88 6.68 -4.03
N GLN A 169 16.81 7.48 -3.89
CA GLN A 169 16.52 8.25 -2.68
C GLN A 169 15.10 7.99 -2.13
N LEU A 170 14.06 8.15 -2.96
CA LEU A 170 12.68 8.14 -2.45
C LEU A 170 12.19 6.72 -2.12
N LYS A 171 12.35 5.79 -3.06
CA LYS A 171 11.91 4.39 -2.92
C LYS A 171 12.60 3.67 -1.76
N PRO A 172 13.90 3.81 -1.52
CA PRO A 172 14.53 3.26 -0.33
C PRO A 172 13.85 3.78 0.95
N ARG A 173 13.69 5.10 1.08
CA ARG A 173 13.02 5.69 2.27
C ARG A 173 11.60 5.16 2.45
N LEU A 174 10.88 4.94 1.35
CA LEU A 174 9.56 4.34 1.34
C LEU A 174 9.59 2.90 1.86
N ILE A 175 10.50 2.06 1.35
CA ILE A 175 10.67 0.68 1.80
C ILE A 175 11.03 0.65 3.29
N LYS A 176 11.99 1.46 3.73
CA LYS A 176 12.35 1.58 5.14
C LYS A 176 11.10 1.84 5.98
N GLN A 177 10.35 2.88 5.63
CA GLN A 177 9.27 3.40 6.45
C GLN A 177 7.99 2.55 6.41
N LEU A 178 7.65 2.00 5.25
CA LEU A 178 6.40 1.24 5.07
C LEU A 178 6.57 -0.26 5.35
N VAL A 179 7.76 -0.82 5.11
CA VAL A 179 8.01 -2.26 5.23
C VAL A 179 8.75 -2.60 6.52
N TYR A 180 9.84 -1.90 6.82
CA TYR A 180 10.78 -2.32 7.88
C TYR A 180 10.71 -1.55 9.20
N SER A 181 10.06 -0.38 9.23
CA SER A 181 10.04 0.48 10.43
C SER A 181 8.92 0.15 11.43
N LYS A 182 8.02 -0.76 11.08
CA LYS A 182 6.86 -1.15 11.89
C LYS A 182 6.61 -2.65 11.75
N ASP A 183 5.85 -3.21 12.69
CA ASP A 183 5.33 -4.55 12.52
C ASP A 183 4.50 -4.62 11.24
N ASN A 184 4.86 -5.59 10.39
CA ASN A 184 4.29 -5.76 9.07
C ASN A 184 3.68 -7.15 8.98
N PHE A 185 2.38 -7.20 8.64
CA PHE A 185 1.61 -8.43 8.55
C PHE A 185 2.20 -9.44 7.56
N TRP A 186 2.59 -8.98 6.37
CA TRP A 186 3.14 -9.86 5.34
C TRP A 186 4.50 -10.44 5.75
N LEU A 187 5.33 -9.64 6.42
CA LEU A 187 6.59 -10.14 7.00
C LEU A 187 6.34 -11.09 8.18
N SER A 188 5.29 -10.91 8.98
CA SER A 188 4.98 -11.82 10.09
C SER A 188 4.54 -13.19 9.59
N ILE A 189 3.78 -13.27 8.49
CA ILE A 189 3.48 -14.53 7.79
C ILE A 189 4.77 -15.24 7.39
N LEU A 190 5.69 -14.55 6.72
CA LEU A 190 6.96 -15.15 6.30
C LEU A 190 7.82 -15.58 7.49
N LYS A 191 7.81 -14.81 8.59
CA LYS A 191 8.53 -15.16 9.82
C LYS A 191 7.98 -16.45 10.45
N GLU A 192 6.67 -16.65 10.42
CA GLU A 192 6.05 -17.89 10.89
C GLU A 192 6.40 -19.08 9.98
N GLN A 193 6.31 -18.89 8.66
CA GLN A 193 6.61 -19.93 7.67
C GLN A 193 8.09 -20.33 7.61
N PHE A 194 9.02 -19.39 7.86
CA PHE A 194 10.47 -19.56 7.67
C PHE A 194 11.29 -19.29 8.95
N SER A 195 10.79 -19.69 10.11
CA SER A 195 11.35 -19.33 11.43
C SER A 195 12.87 -19.47 11.59
N GLN A 196 13.51 -20.47 10.97
CA GLN A 196 14.95 -20.71 11.09
C GLN A 196 15.82 -19.77 10.24
N GLU A 197 15.38 -19.45 9.02
CA GLU A 197 16.17 -18.68 8.06
C GLU A 197 15.77 -17.20 7.98
N PHE A 198 14.54 -16.87 8.42
CA PHE A 198 13.95 -15.55 8.28
C PHE A 198 14.86 -14.44 8.78
N LYS A 199 15.36 -14.54 10.01
CA LYS A 199 16.19 -13.48 10.59
C LYS A 199 17.42 -13.17 9.74
N ARG A 200 18.14 -14.20 9.27
CA ARG A 200 19.34 -14.03 8.46
C ARG A 200 19.04 -13.32 7.14
N VAL A 201 18.01 -13.75 6.41
CA VAL A 201 17.65 -13.18 5.11
C VAL A 201 17.06 -11.78 5.27
N PHE A 202 16.23 -11.59 6.30
CA PHE A 202 15.66 -10.30 6.66
C PHE A 202 16.73 -9.25 6.99
N ASP A 203 17.68 -9.60 7.87
CA ASP A 203 18.78 -8.71 8.25
C ASP A 203 19.67 -8.38 7.03
N ALA A 204 19.95 -9.37 6.16
CA ALA A 204 20.67 -9.13 4.91
C ALA A 204 19.93 -8.16 3.98
N ARG A 205 18.59 -8.25 3.91
CA ARG A 205 17.77 -7.36 3.08
C ARG A 205 17.70 -5.94 3.63
N ILE A 206 17.58 -5.76 4.95
CA ILE A 206 17.67 -4.43 5.57
C ILE A 206 19.04 -3.81 5.30
N ASN A 207 20.12 -4.58 5.50
CA ASN A 207 21.49 -4.11 5.25
C ASN A 207 21.72 -3.68 3.80
N TYR A 208 21.12 -4.39 2.83
CA TYR A 208 21.14 -3.97 1.42
C TYR A 208 20.59 -2.54 1.27
N TRP A 209 19.47 -2.22 1.90
CA TRP A 209 18.94 -0.88 1.79
C TRP A 209 19.71 0.15 2.63
N GLU A 210 20.24 -0.24 3.79
CA GLU A 210 21.06 0.63 4.64
C GLU A 210 22.37 1.05 3.98
N LEU A 211 23.12 0.09 3.46
CA LEU A 211 24.45 0.33 2.90
C LEU A 211 24.41 1.07 1.57
N TYR A 212 23.38 0.83 0.76
CA TYR A 212 23.33 1.36 -0.60
C TYR A 212 22.41 2.57 -0.74
N HIS A 213 21.48 2.82 0.20
CA HIS A 213 20.40 3.77 -0.05
C HIS A 213 19.83 4.55 1.15
N PHE A 214 19.98 4.13 2.42
CA PHE A 214 19.44 4.88 3.58
C PHE A 214 20.40 5.91 4.17
N ILE A 215 21.63 5.97 3.68
CA ILE A 215 22.63 6.97 4.07
C ILE A 215 22.65 8.05 2.98
N ASN A 216 21.65 8.94 2.97
CA ASN A 216 21.67 10.28 2.34
C ASN A 216 20.41 11.06 2.74
#